data_AF-A0A7S1BPD3-F1
#
_entry.id   AF-A0A7S1BPD3-F1
#
_cell.length_a   1.000
_cell.length_b   1.000
_cell.length_c   1.000
_cell.angle_alpha   90.00
_cell.angle_beta   90.00
_cell.angle_gamma   90.00
#
_symmetry.space_group_name_H-M   'P 1'
#
loop_
_entity.id
_entity.type
_entity.pdbx_description
1 polymer ?
#
loop_
_entity_poly.entity_id
_entity_poly.type
_entity_poly.pdbx_seq_one_letter_code
_entity_poly.pdbx_strand_id
1 'polypeptide(L)'
;MCLIDPQTQKKASVSEVCYTSTSAFSAALMTVAGLSFNLSLAHSISPIFNHLGIHIFEYAHYAYGDGYDNSTMGERRPRVYFDSTWLTYGTDYLIAATMAAGILFLMRSAPRSSVRSRSVGMVACYLTSVLVGGFAHHKLHSISSLNSLSFRAAWIVCVGTVTSAAGFIGSIGSAIHREYPLALAGAPPKFSVPKVPDWAWIIYGGILFAHVAAGGFSMYRPAADIFLAGCTQFVPTGKHVFVVNFVYTFIALSPSPLHIFFSVLKCC
;
A
#
# COMPACT_ATOMS: atom_id res chain seq x y z
N MET A 1 16.62 2.40 -31.78
CA MET A 1 15.56 1.45 -32.18
C MET A 1 16.26 0.17 -32.64
N CYS A 2 16.58 -0.74 -31.71
CA CYS A 2 17.14 -2.04 -32.09
C CYS A 2 15.97 -2.90 -32.57
N LEU A 3 15.92 -3.16 -33.87
CA LEU A 3 15.10 -4.19 -34.47
C LEU A 3 15.62 -5.54 -33.93
N ILE A 4 15.00 -6.02 -32.85
CA ILE A 4 15.16 -7.42 -32.46
C ILE A 4 14.38 -8.21 -33.51
N ASP A 5 15.11 -8.96 -34.32
CA ASP A 5 14.58 -9.84 -35.35
C ASP A 5 13.59 -10.85 -34.72
N PRO A 6 12.29 -10.79 -35.05
CA PRO A 6 11.29 -11.70 -34.49
C PRO A 6 11.49 -13.16 -34.91
N GLN A 7 12.36 -13.44 -35.89
CA GLN A 7 12.54 -14.79 -36.44
C GLN A 7 13.56 -15.65 -35.67
N THR A 8 14.38 -15.08 -34.77
CA THR A 8 15.40 -15.84 -34.04
C THR A 8 14.98 -16.34 -32.65
N GLN A 9 13.71 -16.22 -32.27
CA GLN A 9 13.14 -17.06 -31.21
C GLN A 9 12.86 -18.47 -31.72
N LYS A 10 13.94 -19.19 -32.05
CA LYS A 10 13.89 -20.66 -32.09
C LYS A 10 13.32 -21.10 -30.74
N LYS A 11 12.20 -21.83 -30.78
CA LYS A 11 11.60 -22.56 -29.65
C LYS A 11 12.68 -23.44 -29.02
N ALA A 12 13.49 -22.88 -28.13
CA ALA A 12 14.07 -23.66 -27.06
C ALA A 12 12.86 -24.23 -26.34
N SER A 13 12.69 -25.56 -26.40
CA SER A 13 11.74 -26.28 -25.57
C SER A 13 12.15 -26.02 -24.13
N VAL A 14 11.67 -24.90 -23.58
CA VAL A 14 11.78 -24.59 -22.16
C VAL A 14 11.05 -25.74 -21.50
N SER A 15 11.83 -26.70 -21.00
CA SER A 15 11.33 -27.74 -20.12
C SER A 15 10.49 -27.04 -19.08
N GLU A 16 9.19 -27.32 -19.08
CA GLU A 16 8.22 -26.71 -18.19
C GLU A 16 8.69 -27.02 -16.76
N VAL A 17 9.42 -26.09 -16.15
CA VAL A 17 9.80 -26.20 -14.76
C VAL A 17 8.47 -26.11 -14.02
N CYS A 18 7.97 -27.26 -13.59
CA CYS A 18 6.71 -27.39 -12.89
C CYS A 18 6.86 -26.70 -11.53
N TYR A 19 6.61 -25.39 -11.53
CA TYR A 19 6.50 -24.63 -10.30
C TYR A 19 5.22 -25.10 -9.61
N THR A 20 5.36 -25.69 -8.44
CA THR A 20 4.22 -26.04 -7.60
C THR A 20 3.44 -24.75 -7.30
N SER A 21 2.26 -24.64 -7.92
CA SER A 21 1.32 -23.58 -7.60
C SER A 21 1.00 -23.68 -6.11
N THR A 22 1.14 -22.57 -5.38
CA THR A 22 0.74 -22.53 -3.98
C THR A 22 -0.74 -22.89 -3.91
N SER A 23 -1.08 -23.90 -3.10
CA SER A 23 -2.48 -24.32 -2.96
C SER A 23 -3.36 -23.13 -2.53
N ALA A 24 -4.62 -23.12 -2.95
CA ALA A 24 -5.56 -22.07 -2.54
C ALA A 24 -5.64 -21.94 -1.01
N PHE A 25 -5.57 -23.06 -0.30
CA PHE A 25 -5.53 -23.11 1.16
C PHE A 25 -4.28 -22.41 1.73
N SER A 26 -3.09 -22.71 1.22
CA SER A 26 -1.84 -22.06 1.66
C SER A 26 -1.87 -20.55 1.36
N ALA A 27 -2.39 -20.14 0.21
CA ALA A 27 -2.56 -18.74 -0.14
C ALA A 27 -3.53 -18.01 0.81
N ALA A 28 -4.66 -18.65 1.15
CA ALA A 28 -5.62 -18.12 2.12
C ALA A 28 -4.97 -17.98 3.50
N LEU A 29 -4.26 -19.02 3.97
CA LEU A 29 -3.57 -19.00 5.26
C LEU A 29 -2.52 -17.89 5.33
N MET A 30 -1.70 -17.72 4.28
CA MET A 30 -0.73 -16.62 4.22
C MET A 30 -1.41 -15.25 4.24
N THR A 31 -2.55 -15.11 3.56
CA THR A 31 -3.33 -13.86 3.52
C THR A 31 -3.88 -13.55 4.90
N VAL A 32 -4.50 -14.51 5.57
CA VAL A 32 -5.02 -14.37 6.93
C VAL A 32 -3.90 -14.10 7.92
N ALA A 33 -2.80 -14.85 7.89
CA ALA A 33 -1.67 -14.63 8.79
C ALA A 33 -1.02 -13.26 8.59
N GLY A 34 -0.84 -12.83 7.34
CA GLY A 34 -0.32 -11.50 7.02
C GLY A 34 -1.27 -10.38 7.47
N LEU A 35 -2.58 -10.57 7.30
CA LEU A 35 -3.59 -9.62 7.76
C LEU A 35 -3.61 -9.54 9.29
N SER A 36 -3.66 -10.69 9.96
CA SER A 36 -3.61 -10.77 11.43
C SER A 36 -2.34 -10.13 11.97
N PHE A 37 -1.18 -10.38 11.36
CA PHE A 37 0.07 -9.72 11.76
C PHE A 37 -0.02 -8.20 11.62
N ASN A 38 -0.49 -7.68 10.49
CA ASN A 38 -0.53 -6.23 10.26
C ASN A 38 -1.58 -5.53 11.10
N LEU A 39 -2.75 -6.15 11.31
CA LEU A 39 -3.75 -5.63 12.23
C LEU A 39 -3.20 -5.67 13.66
N SER A 40 -2.64 -6.79 14.11
CA SER A 40 -2.00 -6.88 15.43
C SER A 40 -0.88 -5.86 15.60
N LEU A 41 -0.06 -5.61 14.58
CA LEU A 41 0.98 -4.58 14.61
C LEU A 41 0.38 -3.18 14.74
N ALA A 42 -0.63 -2.84 13.92
CA ALA A 42 -1.32 -1.55 14.00
C ALA A 42 -1.99 -1.34 15.37
N HIS A 43 -2.64 -2.39 15.89
CA HIS A 43 -3.25 -2.39 17.20
C HIS A 43 -2.23 -2.36 18.35
N SER A 44 -1.03 -2.91 18.19
CA SER A 44 0.01 -2.95 19.23
C SER A 44 0.82 -1.67 19.29
N ILE A 45 0.99 -0.99 18.15
CA ILE A 45 1.57 0.36 18.10
C ILE A 45 0.73 1.31 18.96
N SER A 46 -0.60 1.20 18.89
CA SER A 46 -1.51 2.09 19.61
C SER A 46 -1.25 2.19 21.14
N PRO A 47 -1.26 1.09 21.92
CA PRO A 47 -0.97 1.09 23.34
C PRO A 47 0.48 1.45 23.66
N ILE A 48 1.47 1.09 22.82
CA ILE A 48 2.87 1.48 23.04
C ILE A 48 3.00 3.01 23.09
N PHE A 49 2.43 3.70 22.11
CA PHE A 49 2.46 5.16 22.06
C PHE A 49 1.52 5.81 23.10
N ASN A 50 0.41 5.16 23.46
CA ASN A 50 -0.49 5.65 24.51
C ASN A 50 0.12 5.51 25.92
N HIS A 51 0.84 4.43 26.20
CA HIS A 51 1.53 4.22 27.50
C HIS A 51 2.66 5.23 27.75
N LEU A 52 3.19 5.86 26.69
CA LEU A 52 4.15 6.96 26.81
C LEU A 52 3.48 8.30 27.19
N GLY A 53 2.20 8.30 27.57
CA GLY A 53 1.46 9.49 28.04
C GLY A 53 0.97 10.41 26.92
N ILE A 54 0.98 9.97 25.65
CA ILE A 54 0.70 10.84 24.49
C ILE A 54 -0.75 10.64 23.94
N HIS A 55 -1.51 9.66 24.45
CA HIS A 55 -2.91 9.35 24.08
C HIS A 55 -3.22 9.50 22.58
N ILE A 56 -2.39 8.89 21.73
CA ILE A 56 -2.38 9.09 20.27
C ILE A 56 -3.54 8.37 19.56
N PHE A 57 -4.08 7.29 20.13
CA PHE A 57 -5.02 6.40 19.44
C PHE A 57 -6.29 6.11 20.26
N GLU A 58 -7.49 6.34 19.71
CA GLU A 58 -8.80 6.08 20.35
C GLU A 58 -9.83 5.54 19.33
N TYR A 59 -10.52 4.43 19.56
CA TYR A 59 -11.49 3.86 18.60
C TYR A 59 -12.78 4.70 18.40
N ALA A 60 -13.46 4.52 17.25
CA ALA A 60 -14.42 5.40 16.55
C ALA A 60 -15.72 5.88 17.26
N HIS A 61 -15.70 6.17 18.55
CA HIS A 61 -16.82 6.78 19.28
C HIS A 61 -16.61 8.26 19.62
N TYR A 62 -15.82 8.99 18.84
CA TYR A 62 -15.43 10.36 19.21
C TYR A 62 -16.34 11.46 18.67
N ALA A 63 -16.54 12.47 19.52
CA ALA A 63 -17.09 13.77 19.18
C ALA A 63 -16.02 14.85 19.41
N TYR A 64 -15.68 15.64 18.38
CA TYR A 64 -14.86 16.83 18.51
C TYR A 64 -15.63 17.88 19.35
N GLY A 65 -15.08 18.29 20.51
CA GLY A 65 -15.68 19.29 21.43
C GLY A 65 -16.84 18.73 22.30
N ASP A 66 -17.03 19.11 23.57
CA ASP A 66 -16.43 20.17 24.40
C ASP A 66 -15.82 19.59 25.68
N GLY A 67 -14.72 20.19 26.13
CA GLY A 67 -13.89 19.75 27.24
C GLY A 67 -14.49 19.91 28.65
N TYR A 68 -15.67 19.39 28.87
CA TYR A 68 -16.23 19.15 30.21
C TYR A 68 -16.89 17.77 30.24
N ASP A 69 -16.06 16.74 30.29
CA ASP A 69 -16.56 15.46 30.79
C ASP A 69 -16.73 15.60 32.31
N ASN A 70 -17.95 15.91 32.74
CA ASN A 70 -18.31 16.02 34.17
C ASN A 70 -18.21 14.67 34.91
N SER A 71 -17.90 13.56 34.22
CA SER A 71 -17.98 12.21 34.79
C SER A 71 -16.68 11.71 35.44
N THR A 72 -15.54 12.39 35.26
CA THR A 72 -14.27 12.02 35.91
C THR A 72 -13.45 13.25 36.27
N MET A 73 -12.95 13.30 37.51
CA MET A 73 -12.14 14.38 38.09
C MET A 73 -11.19 15.09 37.09
N GLY A 74 -11.58 16.27 36.62
CA GLY A 74 -10.70 17.40 36.32
C GLY A 74 -9.72 17.31 35.13
N GLU A 75 -9.57 16.19 34.44
CA GLU A 75 -8.60 16.09 33.35
C GLU A 75 -9.16 16.69 32.05
N ARG A 76 -8.77 17.93 31.73
CA ARG A 76 -9.03 18.54 30.43
C ARG A 76 -8.36 17.70 29.36
N ARG A 77 -9.15 16.98 28.55
CA ARG A 77 -8.62 16.33 27.36
C ARG A 77 -7.97 17.39 26.45
N PRO A 78 -6.76 17.15 25.93
CA PRO A 78 -6.12 18.09 25.02
C PRO A 78 -6.99 18.27 23.78
N ARG A 79 -7.27 19.53 23.43
CA ARG A 79 -7.99 19.87 22.19
C ARG A 79 -7.17 19.33 21.02
N VAL A 80 -7.74 18.41 20.25
CA VAL A 80 -7.13 17.99 18.99
C VAL A 80 -7.44 19.02 17.93
N TYR A 81 -6.38 19.65 17.41
CA TYR A 81 -6.47 20.59 16.32
C TYR A 81 -6.42 19.83 14.99
N PHE A 82 -7.49 19.94 14.20
CA PHE A 82 -7.45 19.55 12.80
C PHE A 82 -6.79 20.69 12.02
N ASP A 83 -5.58 20.44 11.51
CA ASP A 83 -4.83 21.48 10.80
C ASP A 83 -5.51 21.81 9.47
N SER A 84 -6.05 23.03 9.37
CA SER A 84 -6.70 23.53 8.16
C SER A 84 -5.90 24.66 7.49
N THR A 85 -4.60 24.74 7.78
CA THR A 85 -3.74 25.76 7.17
C THR A 85 -3.62 25.52 5.67
N TRP A 86 -3.42 26.62 4.93
CA TRP A 86 -3.23 26.56 3.48
C TRP A 86 -2.03 25.74 3.05
N LEU A 87 -1.00 25.67 3.91
CA LEU A 87 0.17 24.86 3.66
C LEU A 87 -0.19 23.37 3.62
N THR A 88 -1.05 22.92 4.53
CA THR A 88 -1.45 21.50 4.65
C THR A 88 -2.28 21.07 3.45
N TYR A 89 -3.43 21.70 3.19
CA TYR A 89 -4.22 21.32 2.02
C TYR A 89 -3.53 21.67 0.69
N GLY A 90 -2.69 22.72 0.66
CA GLY A 90 -1.90 23.08 -0.52
C GLY A 90 -0.87 22.00 -0.86
N THR A 91 -0.20 21.43 0.14
CA THR A 91 0.73 20.31 -0.02
C THR A 91 -0.01 19.08 -0.52
N ASP A 92 -1.18 18.76 0.03
CA ASP A 92 -2.00 17.64 -0.43
C ASP A 92 -2.39 17.77 -1.91
N TYR A 93 -2.84 18.95 -2.36
CA TYR A 93 -3.15 19.18 -3.77
C TYR A 93 -1.92 19.12 -4.68
N LEU A 94 -0.76 19.59 -4.22
CA LEU A 94 0.50 19.48 -4.98
C LEU A 94 0.95 18.02 -5.13
N ILE A 95 0.86 17.23 -4.05
CA ILE A 95 1.16 15.79 -4.08
C ILE A 95 0.17 15.08 -5.01
N ALA A 96 -1.12 15.41 -4.93
CA ALA A 96 -2.14 14.88 -5.83
C ALA A 96 -1.83 15.17 -7.30
N ALA A 97 -1.50 16.42 -7.63
CA ALA A 97 -1.11 16.78 -8.99
C ALA A 97 0.12 16.00 -9.47
N THR A 98 1.11 15.82 -8.59
CA THR A 98 2.32 15.02 -8.89
C THR A 98 2.00 13.55 -9.13
N MET A 99 1.13 12.94 -8.33
CA MET A 99 0.68 11.55 -8.51
C MET A 99 -0.13 11.38 -9.80
N ALA A 100 -1.02 12.33 -10.12
CA ALA A 100 -1.77 12.33 -11.37
C ALA A 100 -0.85 12.42 -12.59
N ALA A 101 0.15 13.32 -12.54
CA ALA A 101 1.19 13.40 -13.57
C ALA A 101 1.99 12.09 -13.69
N GLY A 102 2.34 11.47 -12.56
CA GLY A 102 3.01 10.17 -12.51
C GLY A 102 2.20 9.04 -13.15
N ILE A 103 0.89 8.98 -12.91
CA ILE A 103 -0.02 8.02 -13.57
C ILE A 103 -0.02 8.25 -15.08
N LEU A 104 -0.18 9.50 -15.53
CA LEU A 104 -0.18 9.83 -16.96
C LEU A 104 1.15 9.48 -17.62
N PHE A 105 2.27 9.76 -16.96
CA PHE A 105 3.59 9.38 -17.42
C PHE A 105 3.73 7.87 -17.54
N LEU A 106 3.40 7.10 -16.50
CA LEU A 106 3.44 5.64 -16.53
C LEU A 106 2.57 5.04 -17.64
N MET A 107 1.37 5.59 -17.84
CA MET A 107 0.44 5.12 -18.88
C MET A 107 0.95 5.39 -20.30
N ARG A 108 1.72 6.46 -20.51
CA ARG A 108 2.27 6.86 -21.82
C ARG A 108 3.63 6.21 -22.11
N SER A 109 4.49 6.10 -21.10
CA SER A 109 5.89 5.72 -21.28
C SER A 109 6.12 4.21 -21.19
N ALA A 110 5.33 3.48 -20.40
CA ALA A 110 5.52 2.04 -20.19
C ALA A 110 4.52 1.21 -21.01
N PRO A 111 4.93 0.07 -21.61
CA PRO A 111 4.03 -0.83 -22.33
C PRO A 111 2.94 -1.42 -21.42
N ARG A 112 1.85 -1.92 -22.00
CA ARG A 112 0.77 -2.55 -21.22
C ARG A 112 1.29 -3.83 -20.56
N SER A 113 1.59 -3.74 -19.27
CA SER A 113 1.96 -4.90 -18.44
C SER A 113 1.08 -5.00 -17.20
N SER A 114 1.13 -6.16 -16.57
CA SER A 114 0.36 -6.42 -15.38
C SER A 114 0.99 -5.69 -14.17
N VAL A 115 2.31 -5.52 -14.15
CA VAL A 115 3.02 -4.63 -13.21
C VAL A 115 2.54 -3.19 -13.35
N ARG A 116 2.54 -2.63 -14.57
CA ARG A 116 2.12 -1.24 -14.83
C ARG A 116 0.72 -0.97 -14.34
N SER A 117 -0.23 -1.85 -14.67
CA SER A 117 -1.65 -1.66 -14.32
C SER A 117 -1.87 -1.64 -12.80
N ARG A 118 -1.14 -2.48 -12.05
CA ARG A 118 -1.21 -2.52 -10.58
C ARG A 118 -0.50 -1.32 -9.95
N SER A 119 0.63 -0.88 -10.51
CA SER A 119 1.30 0.35 -10.08
C SER A 119 0.41 1.58 -10.28
N VAL A 120 -0.30 1.68 -11.41
CA VAL A 120 -1.29 2.74 -11.63
C VAL A 120 -2.40 2.67 -10.58
N GLY A 121 -2.94 1.49 -10.29
CA GLY A 121 -3.94 1.31 -9.23
C GLY A 121 -3.44 1.74 -7.85
N MET A 122 -2.21 1.38 -7.49
CA MET A 122 -1.56 1.80 -6.25
C MET A 122 -1.44 3.32 -6.16
N VAL A 123 -0.91 3.98 -7.19
CA VAL A 123 -0.74 5.43 -7.22
C VAL A 123 -2.12 6.13 -7.23
N ALA A 124 -3.13 5.55 -7.88
CA ALA A 124 -4.49 6.06 -7.87
C ALA A 124 -5.14 5.99 -6.47
N CYS A 125 -4.87 4.94 -5.69
CA CYS A 125 -5.28 4.87 -4.29
C CYS A 125 -4.67 6.02 -3.47
N TYR A 126 -3.35 6.23 -3.60
CA TYR A 126 -2.69 7.36 -2.91
C TYR A 126 -3.19 8.72 -3.38
N LEU A 127 -3.37 8.90 -4.69
CA LEU A 127 -3.95 10.11 -5.28
C LEU A 127 -5.33 10.41 -4.67
N THR A 128 -6.18 9.39 -4.56
CA THR A 128 -7.52 9.52 -3.96
C THR A 128 -7.41 9.92 -2.49
N SER A 129 -6.51 9.27 -1.75
CA SER A 129 -6.26 9.60 -0.35
C SER A 129 -5.87 11.07 -0.16
N VAL A 130 -4.83 11.54 -0.86
CA VAL A 130 -4.34 12.92 -0.70
C VAL A 130 -5.35 13.94 -1.20
N LEU A 131 -6.09 13.66 -2.28
CA LEU A 131 -7.14 14.56 -2.77
C LEU A 131 -8.28 14.73 -1.74
N VAL A 132 -8.73 13.62 -1.15
CA VAL A 132 -9.81 13.64 -0.16
C VAL A 132 -9.32 14.23 1.16
N GLY A 133 -8.08 13.96 1.57
CA GLY A 133 -7.41 14.60 2.69
C GLY A 133 -7.34 16.12 2.51
N GLY A 134 -6.81 16.59 1.39
CA GLY A 134 -6.73 18.02 1.06
C GLY A 134 -8.09 18.68 0.97
N PHE A 135 -9.11 17.98 0.47
CA PHE A 135 -10.50 18.45 0.49
C PHE A 135 -11.03 18.61 1.92
N ALA A 136 -10.82 17.62 2.79
CA ALA A 136 -11.23 17.67 4.18
C ALA A 136 -10.51 18.82 4.92
N HIS A 137 -9.20 18.96 4.77
CA HIS A 137 -8.41 20.05 5.35
C HIS A 137 -8.88 21.44 4.86
N HIS A 138 -9.29 21.56 3.61
CA HIS A 138 -9.79 22.81 3.05
C HIS A 138 -11.22 23.14 3.50
N LYS A 139 -12.13 22.16 3.54
CA LYS A 139 -13.58 22.41 3.69
C LYS A 139 -14.19 21.98 5.02
N LEU A 140 -13.58 21.03 5.74
CA LEU A 140 -14.15 20.41 6.95
C LEU A 140 -13.32 20.77 8.19
N HIS A 141 -13.21 22.06 8.50
CA HIS A 141 -12.34 22.56 9.58
C HIS A 141 -13.09 23.02 10.83
N SER A 142 -14.42 23.15 10.78
CA SER A 142 -15.21 23.50 11.96
C SER A 142 -15.47 22.26 12.82
N ILE A 143 -15.57 22.44 14.14
CA ILE A 143 -15.88 21.35 15.09
C ILE A 143 -17.16 20.60 14.68
N SER A 144 -18.21 21.33 14.29
CA SER A 144 -19.45 20.74 13.78
C SER A 144 -19.22 19.90 12.52
N SER A 145 -18.39 20.37 11.59
CA SER A 145 -18.08 19.63 10.37
C SER A 145 -17.25 18.37 10.63
N LEU A 146 -16.33 18.38 11.61
CA LEU A 146 -15.54 17.21 12.00
C LEU A 146 -16.39 16.12 12.65
N ASN A 147 -17.51 16.48 13.26
CA ASN A 147 -18.51 15.53 13.81
C ASN A 147 -19.52 15.03 12.78
N SER A 148 -19.46 15.52 11.55
CA SER A 148 -20.45 15.18 10.53
C SER A 148 -20.21 13.81 9.89
N LEU A 149 -21.27 13.24 9.32
CA LEU A 149 -21.17 12.06 8.46
C LEU A 149 -20.25 12.33 7.25
N SER A 150 -20.23 13.56 6.73
CA SER A 150 -19.38 13.95 5.61
C SER A 150 -17.89 13.84 5.92
N PHE A 151 -17.47 14.26 7.12
CA PHE A 151 -16.09 14.08 7.57
C PHE A 151 -15.74 12.60 7.73
N ARG A 152 -16.60 11.82 8.38
CA ARG A 152 -16.39 10.37 8.53
C ARG A 152 -16.25 9.68 7.18
N ALA A 153 -17.13 10.01 6.21
CA ALA A 153 -17.06 9.46 4.86
C ALA A 153 -15.76 9.85 4.15
N ALA A 154 -15.38 11.14 4.22
CA ALA A 154 -14.11 11.60 3.66
C ALA A 154 -12.92 10.88 4.30
N TRP A 155 -12.94 10.69 5.61
CA TRP A 155 -11.87 10.03 6.35
C TRP A 155 -11.76 8.54 6.03
N ILE A 156 -12.89 7.83 5.92
CA ILE A 156 -12.95 6.44 5.49
C ILE A 156 -12.33 6.29 4.10
N VAL A 157 -12.66 7.19 3.15
CA VAL A 157 -12.06 7.15 1.82
C VAL A 157 -10.57 7.48 1.88
N CYS A 158 -10.18 8.51 2.63
CA CYS A 158 -8.79 8.94 2.78
C CYS A 158 -7.89 7.83 3.32
N VAL A 159 -8.23 7.27 4.49
CA VAL A 159 -7.43 6.23 5.15
C VAL A 159 -7.65 4.86 4.50
N GLY A 160 -8.89 4.56 4.11
CA GLY A 160 -9.24 3.29 3.47
C GLY A 160 -8.47 3.08 2.17
N THR A 161 -8.37 4.10 1.30
CA THR A 161 -7.59 3.98 0.07
C THR A 161 -6.10 3.75 0.32
N VAL A 162 -5.50 4.35 1.37
CA VAL A 162 -4.11 4.06 1.78
C VAL A 162 -3.95 2.60 2.21
N THR A 163 -4.90 2.06 2.97
CA THR A 163 -4.84 0.64 3.35
C THR A 163 -5.05 -0.29 2.16
N SER A 164 -5.93 0.05 1.22
CA SER A 164 -6.13 -0.73 -0.01
C SER A 164 -4.90 -0.74 -0.91
N ALA A 165 -4.06 0.30 -0.87
CA ALA A 165 -2.78 0.33 -1.59
C ALA A 165 -1.87 -0.85 -1.20
N ALA A 166 -1.99 -1.38 0.03
CA ALA A 166 -1.27 -2.57 0.49
C ALA A 166 -1.54 -3.81 -0.40
N GLY A 167 -2.79 -4.00 -0.84
CA GLY A 167 -3.16 -5.04 -1.78
C GLY A 167 -2.47 -4.86 -3.13
N PHE A 168 -2.44 -3.63 -3.64
CA PHE A 168 -1.72 -3.34 -4.89
C PHE A 168 -0.21 -3.63 -4.76
N ILE A 169 0.46 -3.23 -3.67
CA ILE A 169 1.89 -3.50 -3.43
C ILE A 169 2.19 -5.01 -3.50
N GLY A 170 1.41 -5.83 -2.79
CA GLY A 170 1.59 -7.29 -2.79
C GLY A 170 1.32 -7.92 -4.16
N SER A 171 0.33 -7.40 -4.88
CA SER A 171 0.00 -7.83 -6.23
C SER A 171 1.07 -7.43 -7.27
N ILE A 172 1.73 -6.28 -7.11
CA ILE A 172 2.89 -5.86 -7.91
C ILE A 172 4.04 -6.84 -7.69
N GLY A 173 4.37 -7.19 -6.45
CA GLY A 173 5.40 -8.19 -6.16
C GLY A 173 5.11 -9.56 -6.80
N SER A 174 3.83 -9.96 -6.84
CA SER A 174 3.41 -11.20 -7.49
C SER A 174 3.47 -11.11 -9.02
N ALA A 175 3.17 -9.94 -9.60
CA ALA A 175 3.31 -9.68 -11.02
C ALA A 175 4.78 -9.71 -11.48
N ILE A 176 5.68 -9.05 -10.74
CA ILE A 176 7.12 -9.08 -11.01
C ILE A 176 7.64 -10.52 -11.00
N HIS A 177 7.27 -11.30 -9.98
CA HIS A 177 7.69 -12.70 -9.88
C HIS A 177 7.20 -13.56 -11.06
N ARG A 178 6.04 -13.24 -11.67
CA ARG A 178 5.53 -13.96 -12.84
C ARG A 178 6.17 -13.50 -14.16
N GLU A 179 6.33 -12.20 -14.36
CA GLU A 179 6.83 -11.62 -15.61
C GLU A 179 8.34 -11.74 -15.76
N TYR A 180 9.09 -11.80 -14.65
CA TYR A 180 10.55 -11.85 -14.64
C TYR A 180 11.04 -13.15 -14.00
N PRO A 181 10.85 -14.31 -14.65
CA PRO A 181 11.32 -15.58 -14.11
C PRO A 181 12.85 -15.58 -14.02
N LEU A 182 13.34 -15.96 -12.84
CA LEU A 182 14.77 -16.11 -12.51
C LEU A 182 15.51 -17.11 -13.42
N ALA A 183 14.77 -17.89 -14.22
CA ALA A 183 15.29 -18.81 -15.21
C ALA A 183 16.17 -18.14 -16.30
N LEU A 184 16.04 -16.83 -16.51
CA LEU A 184 16.92 -16.06 -17.41
C LEU A 184 18.40 -16.09 -16.98
N ALA A 185 18.70 -16.44 -15.74
CA ALA A 185 20.07 -16.49 -15.23
C ALA A 185 20.70 -17.90 -15.27
N GLY A 186 20.04 -18.90 -15.87
CA GLY A 186 20.61 -20.24 -16.08
C GLY A 186 20.88 -21.06 -14.80
N ALA A 187 20.51 -20.55 -13.63
CA ALA A 187 20.70 -21.23 -12.36
C ALA A 187 19.39 -21.29 -11.57
N PRO A 188 19.09 -22.42 -10.89
CA PRO A 188 17.89 -22.56 -10.10
C PRO A 188 17.93 -21.56 -8.93
N PRO A 189 16.80 -20.89 -8.63
CA PRO A 189 16.76 -19.94 -7.53
C PRO A 189 17.05 -20.67 -6.21
N LYS A 190 18.04 -20.19 -5.44
CA LYS A 190 18.37 -20.73 -4.10
C LYS A 190 17.23 -20.56 -3.10
N PHE A 191 16.33 -19.62 -3.33
CA PHE A 191 15.16 -19.35 -2.49
C PHE A 191 13.95 -19.12 -3.38
N SER A 192 12.83 -19.79 -3.08
CA SER A 192 11.58 -19.63 -3.80
C SER A 192 10.62 -18.79 -2.97
N VAL A 193 10.28 -17.60 -3.45
CA VAL A 193 9.23 -16.78 -2.81
C VAL A 193 7.87 -17.38 -3.16
N PRO A 194 6.99 -17.68 -2.19
CA PRO A 194 5.67 -18.23 -2.49
C PRO A 194 4.87 -17.35 -3.46
N LYS A 195 4.32 -17.98 -4.50
CA LYS A 195 3.44 -17.33 -5.47
C LYS A 195 2.07 -17.16 -4.82
N VAL A 196 1.72 -15.92 -4.49
CA VAL A 196 0.41 -15.59 -3.91
C VAL A 196 -0.50 -15.16 -5.07
N PRO A 197 -1.69 -15.75 -5.21
CA PRO A 197 -2.62 -15.40 -6.27
C PRO A 197 -3.14 -13.97 -6.09
N ASP A 198 -3.54 -13.33 -7.18
CA ASP A 198 -3.91 -11.91 -7.15
C ASP A 198 -5.16 -11.62 -6.32
N TRP A 199 -6.13 -12.54 -6.32
CA TRP A 199 -7.35 -12.41 -5.54
C TRP A 199 -7.05 -12.27 -4.04
N ALA A 200 -5.99 -12.91 -3.54
CA ALA A 200 -5.63 -12.84 -2.13
C ALA A 200 -5.23 -11.42 -1.75
N TRP A 201 -4.53 -10.71 -2.64
CA TRP A 201 -4.18 -9.30 -2.43
C TRP A 201 -5.37 -8.35 -2.53
N ILE A 202 -6.33 -8.66 -3.41
CA ILE A 202 -7.58 -7.90 -3.52
C ILE A 202 -8.38 -8.04 -2.21
N ILE A 203 -8.56 -9.27 -1.73
CA ILE A 203 -9.23 -9.55 -0.45
C ILE A 203 -8.48 -8.86 0.70
N TYR A 204 -7.16 -8.94 0.72
CA TYR A 204 -6.31 -8.29 1.71
C TYR A 204 -6.57 -6.78 1.78
N GLY A 205 -6.51 -6.07 0.65
CA GLY A 205 -6.78 -4.63 0.60
C GLY A 205 -8.23 -4.27 0.92
N GLY A 206 -9.18 -5.12 0.52
CA GLY A 206 -10.60 -4.94 0.81
C GLY A 206 -10.95 -5.12 2.29
N ILE A 207 -10.39 -6.12 2.96
CA ILE A 207 -10.62 -6.32 4.40
C ILE A 207 -10.04 -5.15 5.21
N LEU A 208 -8.84 -4.65 4.86
CA LEU A 208 -8.29 -3.48 5.53
C LEU A 208 -9.17 -2.23 5.33
N PHE A 209 -9.66 -1.99 4.11
CA PHE A 209 -10.62 -0.90 3.87
C PHE A 209 -11.89 -1.08 4.70
N ALA A 210 -12.46 -2.28 4.72
CA ALA A 210 -13.65 -2.58 5.52
C ALA A 210 -13.40 -2.38 7.02
N HIS A 211 -12.20 -2.70 7.51
CA HIS A 211 -11.80 -2.43 8.88
C HIS A 211 -11.78 -0.92 9.17
N VAL A 212 -11.25 -0.09 8.27
CA VAL A 212 -11.34 1.39 8.39
C VAL A 212 -12.79 1.84 8.43
N ALA A 213 -13.62 1.35 7.50
CA ALA A 213 -15.03 1.70 7.41
C ALA A 213 -15.83 1.29 8.65
N ALA A 214 -15.46 0.18 9.30
CA ALA A 214 -16.03 -0.29 10.55
C ALA A 214 -15.54 0.49 11.80
N GLY A 215 -14.73 1.54 11.62
CA GLY A 215 -14.20 2.33 12.73
C GLY A 215 -12.98 1.69 13.42
N GLY A 216 -12.26 0.81 12.71
CA GLY A 216 -11.01 0.22 13.16
C GLY A 216 -9.87 1.23 13.35
N PHE A 217 -10.05 2.45 12.86
CA PHE A 217 -9.17 3.59 13.10
C PHE A 217 -9.94 4.75 13.73
N SER A 218 -9.19 5.61 14.41
CA SER A 218 -9.71 6.53 15.40
C SER A 218 -10.57 7.62 14.82
N MET A 219 -10.22 8.07 13.61
CA MET A 219 -10.70 9.29 12.95
C MET A 219 -10.43 10.58 13.75
N TYR A 220 -10.04 10.48 15.02
CA TYR A 220 -9.78 11.59 15.91
C TYR A 220 -8.39 12.19 15.68
N ARG A 221 -7.40 11.35 15.38
CA ARG A 221 -6.02 11.76 15.07
C ARG A 221 -5.62 11.39 13.64
N PRO A 222 -6.05 12.19 12.66
CA PRO A 222 -5.74 12.03 11.25
C PRO A 222 -4.35 11.50 10.88
N ALA A 223 -3.30 12.17 11.34
CA ALA A 223 -1.93 11.79 11.02
C ALA A 223 -1.57 10.40 11.56
N ALA A 224 -2.11 10.05 12.73
CA ALA A 224 -1.87 8.76 13.37
C ALA A 224 -2.58 7.62 12.62
N ASP A 225 -3.82 7.84 12.16
CA ASP A 225 -4.56 6.87 11.35
C ASP A 225 -3.86 6.58 10.02
N ILE A 226 -3.34 7.61 9.35
CA ILE A 226 -2.57 7.46 8.11
C ILE A 226 -1.26 6.70 8.36
N PHE A 227 -0.59 6.96 9.48
CA PHE A 227 0.60 6.20 9.87
C PHE A 227 0.28 4.72 10.10
N LEU A 228 -0.78 4.42 10.86
CA LEU A 228 -1.23 3.04 11.07
C LEU A 228 -1.63 2.36 9.76
N ALA A 229 -2.32 3.07 8.88
CA ALA A 229 -2.64 2.58 7.54
C ALA A 229 -1.36 2.24 6.75
N GLY A 230 -0.30 3.05 6.88
CA GLY A 230 1.03 2.75 6.35
C GLY A 230 1.64 1.48 6.94
N CYS A 231 1.53 1.26 8.25
CA CYS A 231 2.02 0.03 8.89
C CYS A 231 1.36 -1.24 8.33
N THR A 232 0.10 -1.17 7.87
CA THR A 232 -0.58 -2.31 7.24
C THR A 232 0.05 -2.78 5.93
N GLN A 233 0.98 -2.00 5.38
CA GLN A 233 1.71 -2.28 4.16
C GLN A 233 3.02 -3.04 4.40
N PHE A 234 3.38 -3.32 5.66
CA PHE A 234 4.66 -3.95 6.00
C PHE A 234 4.82 -5.33 5.33
N VAL A 235 3.86 -6.23 5.48
CA VAL A 235 3.91 -7.57 4.86
C VAL A 235 4.00 -7.51 3.32
N PRO A 236 3.12 -6.79 2.60
CA PRO A 236 3.22 -6.71 1.14
C PRO A 236 4.51 -6.04 0.68
N THR A 237 5.01 -5.04 1.40
CA THR A 237 6.31 -4.40 1.14
C THR A 237 7.45 -5.37 1.34
N GLY A 238 7.45 -6.13 2.45
CA GLY A 238 8.44 -7.16 2.72
C GLY A 238 8.51 -8.17 1.59
N LYS A 239 7.36 -8.71 1.15
CA LYS A 239 7.31 -9.59 -0.02
C LYS A 239 7.90 -8.92 -1.27
N HIS A 240 7.50 -7.69 -1.57
CA HIS A 240 8.00 -6.96 -2.73
C HIS A 240 9.52 -6.81 -2.68
N VAL A 241 10.06 -6.36 -1.56
CA VAL A 241 11.51 -6.21 -1.32
C VAL A 241 12.24 -7.54 -1.45
N PHE A 242 11.71 -8.63 -0.89
CA PHE A 242 12.33 -9.96 -1.05
C PHE A 242 12.34 -10.41 -2.51
N VAL A 243 11.24 -10.21 -3.26
CA VAL A 243 11.19 -10.55 -4.70
C VAL A 243 12.21 -9.71 -5.48
N VAL A 244 12.22 -8.39 -5.27
CA VAL A 244 13.11 -7.46 -5.97
C VAL A 244 14.56 -7.76 -5.63
N ASN A 245 14.95 -7.77 -4.35
CA ASN A 245 16.32 -8.06 -3.96
C ASN A 245 16.78 -9.42 -4.46
N PHE A 246 15.92 -10.44 -4.44
CA PHE A 246 16.27 -11.74 -4.98
C PHE A 246 16.51 -11.71 -6.49
N VAL A 247 15.63 -11.06 -7.27
CA VAL A 247 15.81 -10.86 -8.71
C VAL A 247 17.10 -10.09 -9.00
N TYR A 248 17.33 -8.95 -8.35
CA TYR A 248 18.46 -8.08 -8.67
C TYR A 248 19.80 -8.58 -8.12
N THR A 249 19.85 -9.20 -6.94
CA THR A 249 21.09 -9.79 -6.41
C THR A 249 21.56 -10.94 -7.30
N PHE A 250 20.62 -11.72 -7.84
CA PHE A 250 20.95 -12.79 -8.76
C PHE A 250 21.44 -12.27 -10.11
N ILE A 251 20.86 -11.17 -10.61
CA ILE A 251 21.35 -10.48 -11.81
C ILE A 251 22.76 -9.91 -11.58
N ALA A 252 22.99 -9.26 -10.44
CA ALA A 252 24.28 -8.64 -10.12
C ALA A 252 25.41 -9.66 -9.93
N LEU A 253 25.09 -10.87 -9.44
CA LEU A 253 26.03 -11.96 -9.28
C LEU A 253 26.17 -12.84 -10.54
N SER A 254 25.37 -12.59 -11.58
CA SER A 254 25.54 -13.26 -12.86
C SER A 254 26.86 -12.81 -13.51
N PRO A 255 27.61 -13.69 -14.19
CA PRO A 255 28.84 -13.32 -14.90
C PRO A 255 28.63 -12.32 -16.05
N SER A 256 27.39 -11.93 -16.36
CA SER A 256 27.04 -10.97 -17.42
C SER A 256 25.97 -9.96 -16.98
N PRO A 257 26.19 -9.21 -15.89
CA PRO A 257 25.13 -8.45 -15.20
C PRO A 257 24.56 -7.33 -16.08
N LEU A 258 25.41 -6.70 -16.92
CA LEU A 258 25.01 -5.61 -17.82
C LEU A 258 23.99 -6.06 -18.87
N HIS A 259 24.15 -7.24 -19.46
CA HIS A 259 23.27 -7.69 -20.55
C HIS A 259 21.86 -8.02 -20.04
N ILE A 260 21.77 -8.57 -18.82
CA ILE A 260 20.49 -8.88 -18.17
C ILE A 260 19.83 -7.59 -17.66
N PHE A 261 20.60 -6.69 -17.05
CA PHE A 261 20.10 -5.39 -16.57
C PHE A 261 19.48 -4.55 -17.69
N PHE A 262 20.15 -4.44 -18.86
CA PHE A 262 19.61 -3.74 -20.02
C PHE A 262 18.40 -4.46 -20.65
N SER A 263 18.26 -5.77 -20.47
CA SER A 263 17.10 -6.52 -20.95
C SER A 263 15.87 -6.28 -20.05
N VAL A 264 16.06 -6.23 -18.74
CA VAL A 264 14.99 -5.89 -17.78
C VAL A 264 14.53 -4.44 -17.94
N LEU A 265 15.45 -3.49 -18.11
CA LEU A 265 15.12 -2.09 -18.36
C LEU A 265 14.38 -1.83 -19.68
N LYS A 266 14.52 -2.71 -20.67
CA LYS A 266 13.77 -2.62 -21.94
C LYS A 266 12.36 -3.20 -21.83
N CYS A 267 12.09 -4.02 -20.82
CA CYS A 267 10.77 -4.63 -20.59
C CYS A 267 9.89 -3.79 -19.64
N CYS A 268 10.50 -2.96 -18.79
CA CYS A 268 9.83 -1.97 -17.94
C CYS A 268 9.51 -0.68 -18.72
#